data_AF-A0A1U8B727-F1
#
_entry.id   AF-A0A1U8B727-F1
#
_cell.length_a   1.000
_cell.length_b   1.000
_cell.length_c   1.000
_cell.angle_alpha   90.00
_cell.angle_beta   90.00
_cell.angle_gamma   90.00
#
_symmetry.space_group_name_H-M   'P 1'
#
loop_
_entity.id
_entity.type
_entity.pdbx_description
1 polymer ?
#
loop_
_entity_poly.entity_id
_entity_poly.type
_entity_poly.pdbx_seq_one_letter_code
_entity_poly.pdbx_strand_id
1 'polypeptide(L)'
;MTSRTLRRRLHHRDVDGKNHEHYEASQFNDLNEPLLGNHKYDDSFSQEKTPEDLWDDEQRKEHLHWTFYFSQLIAQWAQWLANIVLGSGSMLGRILPLPSNINSRQDKRNVPLFLSPLQEERLRNLQHRLEVPFDGSCVEHQDALKELWELAYPNRELPSLKSELWKEMGWQGSDPSTDFRGGGFISLENLIFFAKKYPDSFQSLVHKKEGRRSEWEYPFAVAGINISFMLVQMLDLHSGKPASVAGIRFLELLSEDEMAFDNLYCVAFQMLDAQWLAKRASYMEFNEVLKSTRTQLERELALEDVSSVKELPAYNLLKR
;
A
#
# COMPACT_ATOMS: atom_id res chain seq x y z
N MET A 1 42.94 -30.13 36.49
CA MET A 1 42.27 -29.56 35.30
C MET A 1 41.80 -30.74 34.45
N THR A 2 40.57 -30.84 33.95
CA THR A 2 39.38 -29.96 34.00
C THR A 2 38.11 -30.80 34.23
N SER A 3 37.00 -30.16 34.64
CA SER A 3 35.70 -30.84 34.86
C SER A 3 34.77 -30.69 33.66
N ARG A 4 33.97 -31.73 33.34
CA ARG A 4 32.56 -31.62 32.91
C ARG A 4 31.85 -32.98 32.73
N THR A 5 31.08 -33.36 33.74
CA THR A 5 29.77 -34.02 33.58
C THR A 5 28.74 -32.99 33.05
N LEU A 6 27.54 -33.30 32.57
CA LEU A 6 26.75 -34.55 32.52
C LEU A 6 25.77 -34.45 31.32
N ARG A 7 25.43 -35.57 30.65
CA ARG A 7 24.32 -35.64 29.68
C ARG A 7 23.54 -36.93 29.91
N ARG A 8 22.26 -36.86 30.30
CA ARG A 8 21.46 -38.02 30.74
C ARG A 8 20.17 -38.15 29.94
N ARG A 9 19.96 -39.32 29.33
CA ARG A 9 18.66 -39.83 28.85
C ARG A 9 18.37 -41.14 29.59
N LEU A 10 17.17 -41.30 30.15
CA LEU A 10 16.47 -42.57 30.43
C LEU A 10 14.96 -42.25 30.35
N HIS A 11 14.06 -42.98 29.66
CA HIS A 11 13.69 -44.42 29.56
C HIS A 11 12.58 -44.88 30.52
N HIS A 12 11.60 -45.60 29.96
CA HIS A 12 10.37 -46.11 30.59
C HIS A 12 10.55 -47.27 31.59
N ARG A 13 9.58 -47.39 32.51
CA ARG A 13 8.88 -48.60 33.03
C ARG A 13 7.54 -48.12 33.66
N ASP A 14 6.36 -48.75 33.50
CA ASP A 14 5.88 -50.09 33.93
C ASP A 14 5.66 -50.19 35.45
N VAL A 15 4.58 -50.76 36.04
CA VAL A 15 3.26 -51.28 35.55
C VAL A 15 2.31 -51.51 36.77
N ASP A 16 1.03 -51.84 36.51
CA ASP A 16 0.04 -52.55 37.37
C ASP A 16 -0.83 -51.82 38.44
N GLY A 17 -2.00 -52.42 38.74
CA GLY A 17 -2.89 -52.07 39.89
C GLY A 17 -4.41 -52.10 39.64
N LYS A 18 -5.08 -53.27 39.74
CA LYS A 18 -6.54 -53.46 39.57
C LYS A 18 -7.39 -53.25 40.84
N ASN A 19 -8.68 -52.89 40.65
CA ASN A 19 -9.91 -53.63 41.07
C ASN A 19 -11.16 -52.88 40.51
N HIS A 20 -12.21 -53.46 39.91
CA HIS A 20 -13.15 -54.54 40.32
C HIS A 20 -14.05 -54.11 41.51
N GLU A 21 -15.40 -54.22 41.52
CA GLU A 21 -16.46 -54.64 40.56
C GLU A 21 -17.84 -54.04 41.02
N HIS A 22 -19.05 -54.18 40.44
CA HIS A 22 -19.77 -55.11 39.53
C HIS A 22 -20.90 -54.31 38.76
N TYR A 23 -21.41 -54.69 37.58
CA TYR A 23 -22.62 -55.51 37.25
C TYR A 23 -23.96 -55.06 37.88
N GLU A 24 -25.14 -55.06 37.21
CA GLU A 24 -25.58 -55.32 35.81
C GLU A 24 -26.99 -54.65 35.60
N ALA A 25 -27.83 -54.75 34.54
CA ALA A 25 -27.95 -55.55 33.29
C ALA A 25 -29.00 -54.91 32.32
N SER A 26 -29.17 -55.49 31.10
CA SER A 26 -30.35 -55.39 30.17
C SER A 26 -30.55 -54.08 29.36
N GLN A 27 -30.92 -54.08 28.07
CA GLN A 27 -30.95 -55.14 27.03
C GLN A 27 -30.99 -54.56 25.58
N PHE A 28 -30.71 -55.40 24.57
CA PHE A 28 -30.89 -55.22 23.11
C PHE A 28 -29.93 -54.34 22.26
N ASN A 29 -29.02 -55.04 21.56
CA ASN A 29 -28.68 -54.98 20.12
C ASN A 29 -28.81 -53.65 19.32
N ASP A 30 -27.65 -53.01 19.07
CA ASP A 30 -26.90 -53.01 17.78
C ASP A 30 -27.58 -52.70 16.41
N LEU A 31 -26.76 -52.16 15.48
CA LEU A 31 -26.94 -51.88 14.04
C LEU A 31 -27.54 -50.52 13.58
N ASN A 32 -26.61 -49.60 13.23
CA ASN A 32 -26.57 -48.72 12.03
C ASN A 32 -27.56 -47.53 11.80
N GLU A 33 -27.01 -46.51 11.10
CA GLU A 33 -27.66 -45.43 10.32
C GLU A 33 -28.44 -44.31 11.09
N PRO A 34 -28.75 -43.14 10.45
CA PRO A 34 -27.84 -42.30 9.64
C PRO A 34 -27.97 -40.77 9.97
N LEU A 35 -27.54 -39.92 9.02
CA LEU A 35 -27.57 -38.45 9.05
C LEU A 35 -28.98 -37.81 8.92
N LEU A 36 -29.03 -36.49 9.13
CA LEU A 36 -30.15 -35.53 9.01
C LEU A 36 -31.07 -35.42 10.24
N GLY A 37 -30.84 -34.36 11.04
CA GLY A 37 -31.76 -33.93 12.09
C GLY A 37 -32.98 -33.21 11.51
N ASN A 38 -34.17 -33.64 11.93
CA ASN A 38 -35.44 -33.11 11.41
C ASN A 38 -35.73 -31.67 11.82
N HIS A 39 -36.37 -30.92 10.92
CA HIS A 39 -37.02 -29.66 11.25
C HIS A 39 -38.08 -29.86 12.34
N LYS A 40 -38.09 -28.97 13.32
CA LYS A 40 -39.35 -28.50 13.92
C LYS A 40 -39.65 -27.12 13.36
N TYR A 41 -40.84 -26.95 12.82
CA TYR A 41 -41.48 -25.64 12.80
C TYR A 41 -41.88 -25.32 14.23
N ASP A 42 -41.58 -24.11 14.67
CA ASP A 42 -42.28 -23.44 15.77
C ASP A 42 -42.64 -22.06 15.23
N ASP A 43 -43.88 -21.62 15.43
CA ASP A 43 -44.49 -20.53 14.65
C ASP A 43 -44.90 -19.36 15.55
N SER A 44 -44.86 -18.15 14.98
CA SER A 44 -45.21 -16.88 15.60
C SER A 44 -44.47 -16.51 16.90
N PHE A 45 -43.43 -15.70 16.77
CA PHE A 45 -43.50 -14.33 17.32
C PHE A 45 -42.57 -13.41 16.53
N SER A 46 -43.15 -12.41 15.87
CA SER A 46 -42.40 -11.39 15.12
C SER A 46 -41.75 -10.41 16.11
N GLN A 47 -40.54 -10.73 16.55
CA GLN A 47 -39.72 -9.78 17.29
C GLN A 47 -39.33 -8.64 16.36
N GLU A 48 -39.90 -7.46 16.57
CA GLU A 48 -39.48 -6.24 15.87
C GLU A 48 -38.00 -5.99 16.20
N LYS A 49 -37.13 -6.15 15.21
CA LYS A 49 -35.73 -5.70 15.32
C LYS A 49 -35.75 -4.20 15.59
N THR A 50 -34.91 -3.74 16.52
CA THR A 50 -34.80 -2.29 16.73
C THR A 50 -34.19 -1.64 15.47
N PRO A 51 -34.43 -0.34 15.23
CA PRO A 51 -33.75 0.38 14.16
C PRO A 51 -32.21 0.32 14.30
N GLU A 52 -31.72 0.17 15.52
CA GLU A 52 -30.30 0.04 15.87
C GLU A 52 -29.75 -1.34 15.48
N ASP A 53 -30.48 -2.44 15.76
CA ASP A 53 -30.13 -3.79 15.28
C ASP A 53 -30.13 -3.88 13.75
N LEU A 54 -31.06 -3.18 13.09
CA LEU A 54 -31.15 -3.13 11.62
C LEU A 54 -29.98 -2.34 11.03
N TRP A 55 -29.63 -1.20 11.64
CA TRP A 55 -28.47 -0.37 11.23
C TRP A 55 -27.16 -1.16 11.38
N ASP A 56 -26.93 -1.84 12.50
CA ASP A 56 -25.72 -2.65 12.71
C ASP A 56 -25.68 -3.88 11.78
N ASP A 57 -26.81 -4.55 11.51
CA ASP A 57 -26.89 -5.60 10.48
C ASP A 57 -26.59 -5.08 9.06
N GLU A 58 -27.02 -3.85 8.74
CA GLU A 58 -26.82 -3.22 7.43
C GLU A 58 -25.36 -2.78 7.26
N GLN A 59 -24.80 -2.05 8.23
CA GLN A 59 -23.36 -1.73 8.27
C GLN A 59 -22.47 -2.97 8.28
N ARG A 60 -22.89 -4.07 8.93
CA ARG A 60 -22.15 -5.34 8.92
C ARG A 60 -22.23 -6.06 7.57
N LYS A 61 -23.35 -5.99 6.85
CA LYS A 61 -23.46 -6.49 5.46
C LYS A 61 -22.64 -5.65 4.51
N GLU A 62 -22.68 -4.32 4.64
CA GLU A 62 -21.80 -3.41 3.92
C GLU A 62 -20.35 -3.77 4.20
N HIS A 63 -19.92 -3.89 5.46
CA HIS A 63 -18.54 -4.22 5.84
C HIS A 63 -18.09 -5.60 5.31
N LEU A 64 -19.00 -6.58 5.22
CA LEU A 64 -18.74 -7.87 4.58
C LEU A 64 -18.61 -7.75 3.05
N HIS A 65 -19.42 -6.92 2.38
CA HIS A 65 -19.22 -6.58 0.96
C HIS A 65 -17.90 -5.82 0.74
N TRP A 66 -17.61 -4.79 1.54
CA TRP A 66 -16.37 -4.01 1.53
C TRP A 66 -15.16 -4.94 1.69
N THR A 67 -15.11 -5.78 2.71
CA THR A 67 -13.98 -6.70 2.94
C THR A 67 -13.84 -7.76 1.85
N PHE A 68 -14.95 -8.26 1.27
CA PHE A 68 -14.90 -9.14 0.10
C PHE A 68 -14.29 -8.44 -1.11
N TYR A 69 -14.82 -7.27 -1.51
CA TYR A 69 -14.29 -6.46 -2.61
C TYR A 69 -12.83 -6.07 -2.38
N PHE A 70 -12.49 -5.53 -1.20
CA PHE A 70 -11.12 -5.19 -0.84
C PHE A 70 -10.19 -6.41 -0.93
N SER A 71 -10.58 -7.61 -0.47
CA SER A 71 -9.72 -8.80 -0.58
C SER A 71 -9.43 -9.20 -2.04
N GLN A 72 -10.45 -9.15 -2.91
CA GLN A 72 -10.30 -9.50 -4.32
C GLN A 72 -9.52 -8.42 -5.09
N LEU A 73 -9.65 -7.15 -4.69
CA LEU A 73 -8.92 -6.02 -5.25
C LEU A 73 -7.47 -5.98 -4.74
N ILE A 74 -7.19 -6.33 -3.48
CA ILE A 74 -5.83 -6.53 -2.95
C ILE A 74 -5.08 -7.62 -3.74
N ALA A 75 -5.76 -8.69 -4.14
CA ALA A 75 -5.17 -9.70 -5.03
C ALA A 75 -4.84 -9.12 -6.42
N GLN A 76 -5.74 -8.32 -7.01
CA GLN A 76 -5.44 -7.60 -8.26
C GLN A 76 -4.29 -6.60 -8.10
N TRP A 77 -4.17 -5.93 -6.95
CA TRP A 77 -3.10 -5.00 -6.67
C TRP A 77 -1.78 -5.75 -6.53
N ALA A 78 -1.69 -6.79 -5.69
CA ALA A 78 -0.51 -7.65 -5.59
C ALA A 78 -0.06 -8.20 -6.96
N GLN A 79 -1.01 -8.61 -7.81
CA GLN A 79 -0.71 -9.11 -9.15
C GLN A 79 -0.36 -8.00 -10.16
N TRP A 80 -0.92 -6.79 -10.04
CA TRP A 80 -0.52 -5.62 -10.85
C TRP A 80 0.87 -5.12 -10.48
N LEU A 81 1.15 -4.99 -9.18
CA LEU A 81 2.48 -4.67 -8.62
C LEU A 81 3.52 -5.68 -9.12
N ALA A 82 3.23 -6.99 -9.01
CA ALA A 82 4.11 -8.05 -9.52
C ALA A 82 4.28 -7.99 -11.05
N ASN A 83 3.21 -7.74 -11.81
CA ASN A 83 3.28 -7.65 -13.27
C ASN A 83 4.07 -6.42 -13.76
N ILE A 84 4.12 -5.31 -13.01
CA ILE A 84 5.01 -4.19 -13.34
C ILE A 84 6.45 -4.52 -12.95
N VAL A 85 6.70 -5.06 -11.75
CA VAL A 85 8.06 -5.47 -11.32
C VAL A 85 8.69 -6.50 -12.27
N LEU A 86 7.89 -7.42 -12.81
CA LEU A 86 8.31 -8.39 -13.82
C LEU A 86 8.29 -7.82 -15.26
N GLY A 87 7.57 -6.72 -15.51
CA GLY A 87 7.50 -6.02 -16.78
C GLY A 87 8.66 -5.04 -17.00
N SER A 88 9.23 -4.47 -15.94
CA SER A 88 10.51 -3.74 -15.93
C SER A 88 11.68 -4.73 -16.07
N GLY A 89 11.88 -5.21 -17.30
CA GLY A 89 12.77 -6.34 -17.58
C GLY A 89 14.26 -6.08 -17.38
N SER A 90 14.78 -6.40 -16.19
CA SER A 90 16.18 -6.76 -15.99
C SER A 90 16.29 -8.26 -15.70
N MET A 91 16.12 -9.07 -16.76
CA MET A 91 16.22 -10.53 -16.70
C MET A 91 17.55 -11.02 -17.28
N LEU A 92 18.15 -11.99 -16.58
CA LEU A 92 19.44 -12.61 -16.88
C LEU A 92 19.54 -13.04 -18.36
N GLY A 93 20.59 -12.60 -19.03
CA GLY A 93 20.70 -12.68 -20.49
C GLY A 93 20.73 -14.10 -21.08
N ARG A 94 20.12 -14.25 -22.26
CA ARG A 94 20.35 -15.39 -23.16
C ARG A 94 20.59 -14.91 -24.59
N ILE A 95 21.60 -15.51 -25.21
CA ILE A 95 22.03 -15.24 -26.59
C ILE A 95 21.17 -16.07 -27.55
N LEU A 96 20.49 -15.43 -28.50
CA LEU A 96 20.15 -16.00 -29.81
C LEU A 96 19.94 -14.87 -30.85
N PRO A 97 20.51 -14.96 -32.07
CA PRO A 97 20.32 -13.94 -33.11
C PRO A 97 19.26 -14.34 -34.16
N LEU A 98 18.47 -13.36 -34.62
CA LEU A 98 17.73 -13.44 -35.90
C LEU A 98 17.51 -12.01 -36.45
N PRO A 99 17.57 -11.76 -37.78
CA PRO A 99 17.69 -10.40 -38.31
C PRO A 99 16.35 -9.79 -38.76
N SER A 100 16.23 -8.47 -38.63
CA SER A 100 15.23 -7.64 -39.31
C SER A 100 15.86 -6.32 -39.73
N ASN A 101 15.73 -5.96 -41.01
CA ASN A 101 16.53 -4.91 -41.65
C ASN A 101 15.74 -3.58 -41.70
N ILE A 102 16.01 -2.64 -40.78
CA ILE A 102 15.51 -1.26 -40.83
C ILE A 102 16.68 -0.30 -40.64
N ASN A 103 17.20 0.25 -41.74
CA ASN A 103 18.25 1.27 -41.73
C ASN A 103 17.64 2.68 -41.60
N SER A 104 17.68 3.28 -40.41
CA SER A 104 17.78 4.75 -40.28
C SER A 104 18.26 5.20 -38.90
N ARG A 105 19.41 5.90 -38.91
CA ARG A 105 19.91 6.85 -37.90
C ARG A 105 20.02 6.44 -36.42
N GLN A 106 21.29 6.28 -36.01
CA GLN A 106 21.85 6.69 -34.70
C GLN A 106 21.25 5.98 -33.47
N ASP A 107 21.87 4.93 -32.95
CA ASP A 107 23.30 4.87 -32.56
C ASP A 107 23.74 6.10 -31.74
N LYS A 108 22.83 6.61 -30.90
CA LYS A 108 23.23 7.33 -29.69
C LYS A 108 23.97 6.34 -28.79
N ARG A 109 25.30 6.42 -28.82
CA ARG A 109 26.22 5.70 -27.94
C ARG A 109 25.71 5.68 -26.49
N ASN A 110 25.98 4.59 -25.79
CA ASN A 110 25.90 4.54 -24.32
C ASN A 110 26.96 5.48 -23.71
N VAL A 111 26.69 6.79 -23.71
CA VAL A 111 27.42 7.77 -22.92
C VAL A 111 27.11 7.47 -21.47
N PRO A 112 28.09 7.18 -20.60
CA PRO A 112 27.82 6.93 -19.20
C PRO A 112 27.14 8.15 -18.55
N LEU A 113 26.14 7.91 -17.70
CA LEU A 113 25.52 8.95 -16.89
C LEU A 113 26.50 9.39 -15.80
N PHE A 114 27.33 10.37 -16.15
CA PHE A 114 28.24 11.06 -15.26
C PHE A 114 27.46 12.05 -14.40
N LEU A 115 27.02 11.58 -13.23
CA LEU A 115 26.38 12.39 -12.21
C LEU A 115 27.43 13.21 -11.47
N SER A 116 27.08 14.43 -11.06
CA SER A 116 27.92 15.20 -10.14
C SER A 116 27.97 14.53 -8.75
N PRO A 117 29.01 14.77 -7.93
CA PRO A 117 29.09 14.20 -6.58
C PRO A 117 27.85 14.48 -5.71
N LEU A 118 27.25 15.67 -5.86
CA LEU A 118 26.02 16.06 -5.17
C LEU A 118 24.79 15.28 -5.65
N GLN A 119 24.66 15.03 -6.95
CA GLN A 119 23.59 14.18 -7.49
C GLN A 119 23.74 12.73 -7.03
N GLU A 120 24.97 12.19 -6.99
CA GLU A 120 25.18 10.84 -6.45
C GLU A 120 24.91 10.76 -4.94
N GLU A 121 25.22 11.81 -4.18
CA GLU A 121 24.91 11.89 -2.75
C GLU A 121 23.41 11.94 -2.49
N ARG A 122 22.68 12.86 -3.14
CA ARG A 122 21.22 12.95 -3.02
C ARG A 122 20.49 11.72 -3.52
N LEU A 123 20.98 11.09 -4.60
CA LEU A 123 20.42 9.83 -5.10
C LEU A 123 20.61 8.70 -4.08
N ARG A 124 21.79 8.58 -3.45
CA ARG A 124 22.03 7.60 -2.36
C ARG A 124 21.15 7.90 -1.14
N ASN A 125 21.02 9.16 -0.74
CA ASN A 125 20.16 9.56 0.39
C ASN A 125 18.69 9.16 0.13
N LEU A 126 18.18 9.43 -1.07
CA LEU A 126 16.84 9.04 -1.49
C LEU A 126 16.70 7.50 -1.54
N GLN A 127 17.64 6.79 -2.17
CA GLN A 127 17.63 5.33 -2.24
C GLN A 127 17.64 4.69 -0.84
N HIS A 128 18.42 5.23 0.10
CA HIS A 128 18.43 4.74 1.47
C HIS A 128 17.06 4.93 2.16
N ARG A 129 16.35 6.06 1.93
CA ARG A 129 14.97 6.26 2.39
C ARG A 129 13.99 5.23 1.79
N LEU A 130 14.19 4.79 0.54
CA LEU A 130 13.38 3.72 -0.07
C LEU A 130 13.60 2.35 0.59
N GLU A 131 14.80 2.09 1.10
CA GLU A 131 15.16 0.81 1.73
C GLU A 131 14.59 0.65 3.15
N VAL A 132 14.08 1.72 3.79
CA VAL A 132 13.52 1.66 5.15
C VAL A 132 12.08 1.10 5.12
N PRO A 133 11.82 -0.11 5.66
CA PRO A 133 10.46 -0.59 5.84
C PRO A 133 9.79 0.16 7.01
N PHE A 134 8.47 0.34 6.95
CA PHE A 134 7.73 0.75 8.14
C PHE A 134 7.78 -0.38 9.18
N ASP A 135 8.17 -0.03 10.40
CA ASP A 135 8.20 -0.93 11.56
C ASP A 135 7.30 -0.37 12.65
N GLY A 136 6.18 -1.06 12.92
CA GLY A 136 5.21 -0.67 13.95
C GLY A 136 5.70 -0.83 15.40
N SER A 137 6.91 -1.35 15.62
CA SER A 137 7.58 -1.41 16.93
C SER A 137 8.63 -0.30 17.15
N CYS A 138 9.05 0.39 16.09
CA CYS A 138 9.92 1.57 16.17
C CYS A 138 9.13 2.79 16.64
N VAL A 139 9.67 3.51 17.63
CA VAL A 139 8.99 4.68 18.25
C VAL A 139 8.90 5.84 17.27
N GLU A 140 9.97 6.06 16.51
CA GLU A 140 10.10 7.12 15.51
C GLU A 140 9.08 6.95 14.37
N HIS A 141 8.85 5.70 13.92
CA HIS A 141 7.82 5.37 12.93
C HIS A 141 6.40 5.51 13.50
N GLN A 142 6.18 5.15 14.77
CA GLN A 142 4.90 5.40 15.45
C GLN A 142 4.63 6.90 15.61
N ASP A 143 5.64 7.69 15.96
CA ASP A 143 5.50 9.14 16.18
C ASP A 143 5.26 9.89 14.87
N ALA A 144 5.89 9.48 13.77
CA ALA A 144 5.55 9.97 12.43
C ALA A 144 4.08 9.67 12.05
N LEU A 145 3.56 8.49 12.40
CA LEU A 145 2.15 8.13 12.13
C LEU A 145 1.18 8.97 12.98
N LYS A 146 1.56 9.34 14.21
CA LYS A 146 0.78 10.26 15.08
C LYS A 146 0.80 11.68 14.52
N GLU A 147 1.97 12.17 14.10
CA GLU A 147 2.11 13.49 13.47
C GLU A 147 1.25 13.62 12.21
N LEU A 148 1.16 12.58 11.37
CA LEU A 148 0.26 12.58 10.21
C LEU A 148 -1.22 12.71 10.62
N TRP A 149 -1.65 12.08 11.72
CA TRP A 149 -3.01 12.24 12.24
C TRP A 149 -3.26 13.66 12.73
N GLU A 150 -2.35 14.24 13.50
CA GLU A 150 -2.45 15.61 14.03
C GLU A 150 -2.49 16.65 12.89
N LEU A 151 -1.71 16.45 11.83
CA LEU A 151 -1.69 17.32 10.64
C LEU A 151 -2.97 17.22 9.78
N ALA A 152 -3.63 16.06 9.75
CA ALA A 152 -4.90 15.85 9.05
C ALA A 152 -6.11 16.34 9.86
N TYR A 153 -6.09 16.10 11.17
CA TYR A 153 -7.22 16.31 12.08
C TYR A 153 -6.83 17.10 13.35
N PRO A 154 -6.35 18.35 13.23
CA PRO A 154 -5.76 19.12 14.34
C PRO A 154 -6.70 19.46 15.51
N ASN A 155 -8.00 19.13 15.38
CA ASN A 155 -9.03 19.33 16.42
C ASN A 155 -9.66 18.00 16.89
N ARG A 156 -9.02 16.85 16.64
CA ARG A 156 -9.46 15.53 17.12
C ARG A 156 -8.41 14.92 18.05
N GLU A 157 -8.86 14.13 19.01
CA GLU A 157 -7.96 13.31 19.82
C GLU A 157 -7.18 12.32 18.94
N LEU A 158 -5.95 12.01 19.37
CA LEU A 158 -5.07 11.07 18.72
C LEU A 158 -5.54 9.62 19.01
N PRO A 159 -5.89 8.81 17.99
CA PRO A 159 -6.27 7.42 18.19
C PRO A 159 -5.10 6.57 18.70
N SER A 160 -5.43 5.46 19.35
CA SER A 160 -4.49 4.36 19.54
C SER A 160 -3.96 3.87 18.18
N LEU A 161 -2.70 3.42 18.16
CA LEU A 161 -2.01 2.90 16.96
C LEU A 161 -2.78 1.78 16.23
N LYS A 162 -3.71 1.12 16.93
CA LYS A 162 -4.78 0.33 16.32
C LYS A 162 -6.13 0.92 16.74
N SER A 163 -6.95 1.32 15.77
CA SER A 163 -8.25 1.98 15.95
C SER A 163 -9.03 2.00 14.64
N GLU A 164 -10.37 1.84 14.69
CA GLU A 164 -11.21 1.97 13.50
C GLU A 164 -11.17 3.38 12.89
N LEU A 165 -10.84 4.41 13.68
CA LEU A 165 -10.73 5.82 13.25
C LEU A 165 -9.69 6.01 12.12
N TRP A 166 -8.69 5.13 12.00
CA TRP A 166 -7.74 5.18 10.89
C TRP A 166 -8.42 5.00 9.52
N LYS A 167 -9.51 4.24 9.43
CA LYS A 167 -10.24 4.05 8.16
C LYS A 167 -10.79 5.36 7.58
N GLU A 168 -11.05 6.37 8.41
CA GLU A 168 -11.47 7.71 7.97
C GLU A 168 -10.40 8.46 7.16
N MET A 169 -9.12 8.18 7.41
CA MET A 169 -8.00 8.67 6.59
C MET A 169 -7.79 7.82 5.33
N GLY A 170 -8.56 6.73 5.17
CA GLY A 170 -8.41 5.78 4.07
C GLY A 170 -7.18 4.87 4.20
N TRP A 171 -6.90 4.37 5.40
CA TRP A 171 -6.11 3.14 5.61
C TRP A 171 -7.02 1.91 5.41
N GLN A 172 -6.50 0.77 4.93
CA GLN A 172 -7.31 -0.43 4.63
C GLN A 172 -7.91 -1.07 5.89
N GLY A 173 -7.18 -1.01 7.01
CA GLY A 173 -7.58 -1.62 8.28
C GLY A 173 -7.58 -0.61 9.43
N SER A 174 -7.87 -1.12 10.62
CA SER A 174 -7.67 -0.37 11.87
C SER A 174 -6.20 -0.30 12.30
N ASP A 175 -5.27 -0.85 11.52
CA ASP A 175 -3.84 -0.93 11.81
C ASP A 175 -3.02 -0.50 10.57
N PRO A 176 -2.67 0.79 10.45
CA PRO A 176 -1.94 1.34 9.31
C PRO A 176 -0.59 0.65 9.03
N SER A 177 0.00 -0.03 10.02
CA SER A 177 1.26 -0.77 9.83
C SER A 177 1.17 -1.85 8.75
N THR A 178 -0.04 -2.31 8.45
CA THR A 178 -0.30 -3.36 7.45
C THR A 178 -0.30 -2.87 6.00
N ASP A 179 -0.58 -1.58 5.77
CA ASP A 179 -0.68 -0.95 4.44
C ASP A 179 0.70 -0.65 3.82
N PHE A 180 1.70 -0.28 4.64
CA PHE A 180 3.01 0.21 4.19
C PHE A 180 3.90 -0.80 3.45
N ARG A 181 3.47 -2.07 3.31
CA ARG A 181 4.24 -3.17 2.70
C ARG A 181 4.74 -2.88 1.28
N GLY A 182 4.04 -2.02 0.53
CA GLY A 182 4.43 -1.63 -0.82
C GLY A 182 5.27 -0.35 -0.89
N GLY A 183 4.97 0.65 -0.05
CA GLY A 183 5.57 1.99 -0.14
C GLY A 183 6.67 2.32 0.87
N GLY A 184 6.97 1.41 1.82
CA GLY A 184 7.99 1.63 2.85
C GLY A 184 7.67 2.81 3.78
N PHE A 185 8.63 3.16 4.65
CA PHE A 185 8.50 4.33 5.53
C PHE A 185 8.44 5.65 4.76
N ILE A 186 9.13 5.76 3.62
CA ILE A 186 9.10 6.96 2.77
C ILE A 186 7.68 7.37 2.35
N SER A 187 6.75 6.42 2.18
CA SER A 187 5.35 6.78 1.85
C SER A 187 4.61 7.52 2.99
N LEU A 188 5.01 7.30 4.25
CA LEU A 188 4.58 8.09 5.39
C LEU A 188 5.29 9.45 5.43
N GLU A 189 6.61 9.49 5.18
CA GLU A 189 7.36 10.75 5.06
C GLU A 189 6.76 11.66 3.99
N ASN A 190 6.37 11.11 2.83
CA ASN A 190 5.77 11.87 1.74
C ASN A 190 4.41 12.48 2.12
N LEU A 191 3.56 11.72 2.83
CA LEU A 191 2.27 12.20 3.35
C LEU A 191 2.47 13.36 4.35
N ILE A 192 3.42 13.21 5.28
CA ILE A 192 3.78 14.24 6.27
C ILE A 192 4.38 15.48 5.59
N PHE A 193 5.28 15.29 4.62
CA PHE A 193 5.86 16.38 3.83
C PHE A 193 4.77 17.15 3.11
N PHE A 194 3.82 16.46 2.46
CA PHE A 194 2.71 17.09 1.75
C PHE A 194 1.86 17.94 2.71
N ALA A 195 1.50 17.40 3.87
CA ALA A 195 0.74 18.10 4.90
C ALA A 195 1.47 19.35 5.45
N LYS A 196 2.79 19.25 5.67
CA LYS A 196 3.62 20.37 6.16
C LYS A 196 3.93 21.42 5.09
N LYS A 197 4.02 21.02 3.81
CA LYS A 197 4.53 21.87 2.72
C LYS A 197 3.44 22.57 1.92
N TYR A 198 2.29 21.92 1.77
CA TYR A 198 1.13 22.40 1.02
C TYR A 198 -0.16 22.13 1.83
N PRO A 199 -0.29 22.70 3.04
CA PRO A 199 -1.38 22.35 3.96
C PRO A 199 -2.77 22.56 3.35
N ASP A 200 -3.03 23.62 2.58
CA ASP A 200 -4.34 23.80 1.91
C ASP A 200 -4.63 22.69 0.89
N SER A 201 -3.62 22.27 0.12
CA SER A 201 -3.75 21.15 -0.82
C SER A 201 -4.05 19.83 -0.10
N PHE A 202 -3.28 19.51 0.94
CA PHE A 202 -3.44 18.29 1.72
C PHE A 202 -4.82 18.26 2.42
N GLN A 203 -5.18 19.37 3.06
CA GLN A 203 -6.47 19.55 3.73
C GLN A 203 -7.67 19.56 2.77
N SER A 204 -7.49 19.91 1.49
CA SER A 204 -8.54 19.74 0.48
C SER A 204 -8.74 18.27 0.11
N LEU A 205 -7.65 17.51 -0.06
CA LEU A 205 -7.70 16.11 -0.48
C LEU A 205 -8.17 15.14 0.63
N VAL A 206 -7.63 15.24 1.85
CA VAL A 206 -7.96 14.30 2.95
C VAL A 206 -9.42 14.44 3.40
N HIS A 207 -9.97 15.66 3.36
CA HIS A 207 -11.39 15.95 3.64
C HIS A 207 -12.25 16.02 2.36
N LYS A 208 -11.70 15.63 1.20
CA LYS A 208 -12.40 15.50 -0.09
C LYS A 208 -13.20 16.76 -0.51
N LYS A 209 -12.73 17.96 -0.13
CA LYS A 209 -13.50 19.22 -0.13
C LYS A 209 -13.94 19.72 -1.52
N GLU A 210 -13.23 19.31 -2.57
CA GLU A 210 -13.44 19.82 -3.93
C GLU A 210 -14.03 18.78 -4.89
N GLY A 211 -14.86 19.28 -5.82
CA GLY A 211 -15.45 18.52 -6.93
C GLY A 211 -16.73 17.74 -6.58
N ARG A 212 -17.37 17.16 -7.61
CA ARG A 212 -18.41 16.14 -7.43
C ARG A 212 -17.76 14.76 -7.48
N ARG A 213 -17.81 14.05 -6.35
CA ARG A 213 -17.16 12.76 -6.15
C ARG A 213 -18.11 11.59 -6.35
N SER A 214 -17.53 10.40 -6.47
CA SER A 214 -18.26 9.13 -6.36
C SER A 214 -18.56 8.82 -4.89
N GLU A 215 -19.60 8.03 -4.64
CA GLU A 215 -19.83 7.37 -3.36
C GLU A 215 -18.67 6.40 -3.04
N TRP A 216 -18.23 5.68 -4.07
CA TRP A 216 -17.06 4.79 -4.06
C TRP A 216 -15.82 5.64 -4.37
N GLU A 217 -15.43 6.48 -3.41
CA GLU A 217 -14.29 7.41 -3.48
C GLU A 217 -12.94 6.69 -3.22
N TYR A 218 -11.80 7.27 -3.63
CA TYR A 218 -10.50 6.63 -3.35
C TYR A 218 -10.06 6.79 -1.88
N PRO A 219 -9.56 5.74 -1.22
CA PRO A 219 -9.01 5.82 0.13
C PRO A 219 -7.74 6.69 0.14
N PHE A 220 -7.74 7.77 0.92
CA PHE A 220 -6.72 8.82 0.81
C PHE A 220 -5.30 8.32 1.13
N ALA A 221 -5.05 7.74 2.32
CA ALA A 221 -3.71 7.29 2.70
C ALA A 221 -3.17 6.21 1.76
N VAL A 222 -4.00 5.20 1.44
CA VAL A 222 -3.67 4.11 0.50
C VAL A 222 -3.35 4.62 -0.92
N ALA A 223 -4.07 5.63 -1.41
CA ALA A 223 -3.72 6.29 -2.68
C ALA A 223 -2.36 6.99 -2.60
N GLY A 224 -2.08 7.65 -1.47
CA GLY A 224 -0.76 8.22 -1.16
C GLY A 224 0.37 7.18 -1.28
N ILE A 225 0.24 6.02 -0.63
CA ILE A 225 1.23 4.92 -0.71
C ILE A 225 1.47 4.49 -2.17
N ASN A 226 0.41 4.44 -2.97
CA ASN A 226 0.48 4.01 -4.37
C ASN A 226 1.11 5.07 -5.27
N ILE A 227 1.00 6.36 -4.93
CA ILE A 227 1.72 7.44 -5.63
C ILE A 227 3.22 7.33 -5.35
N SER A 228 3.65 7.13 -4.09
CA SER A 228 5.06 6.91 -3.75
C SER A 228 5.63 5.72 -4.53
N PHE A 229 4.95 4.58 -4.52
CA PHE A 229 5.37 3.38 -5.24
C PHE A 229 5.42 3.57 -6.76
N MET A 230 4.39 4.20 -7.34
CA MET A 230 4.31 4.52 -8.77
C MET A 230 5.47 5.42 -9.21
N LEU A 231 5.83 6.43 -8.42
CA LEU A 231 6.97 7.31 -8.68
C LEU A 231 8.29 6.54 -8.61
N VAL A 232 8.51 5.71 -7.58
CA VAL A 232 9.72 4.88 -7.44
C VAL A 232 9.93 3.96 -8.65
N GLN A 233 8.85 3.38 -9.19
CA GLN A 233 8.89 2.56 -10.41
C GLN A 233 9.04 3.38 -11.70
N MET A 234 8.42 4.56 -11.80
CA MET A 234 8.51 5.45 -12.96
C MET A 234 9.93 5.99 -13.14
N LEU A 235 10.54 6.36 -12.02
CA LEU A 235 11.87 6.98 -11.93
C LEU A 235 13.01 5.96 -11.81
N ASP A 236 12.72 4.65 -11.84
CA ASP A 236 13.72 3.57 -11.84
C ASP A 236 14.71 3.63 -10.66
N LEU A 237 14.25 4.09 -9.49
CA LEU A 237 15.16 4.43 -8.38
C LEU A 237 15.89 3.22 -7.77
N HIS A 238 15.33 2.00 -7.90
CA HIS A 238 15.94 0.76 -7.42
C HIS A 238 17.10 0.23 -8.30
N SER A 239 17.34 0.77 -9.50
CA SER A 239 18.39 0.25 -10.41
C SER A 239 19.81 0.71 -10.06
N GLY A 240 19.99 1.44 -8.95
CA GLY A 240 21.26 2.05 -8.52
C GLY A 240 21.56 3.34 -9.28
N LYS A 241 21.48 3.34 -10.62
CA LYS A 241 21.50 4.56 -11.44
C LYS A 241 20.35 4.53 -12.45
N PRO A 242 19.29 5.34 -12.26
CA PRO A 242 18.12 5.38 -13.13
C PRO A 242 18.43 5.43 -14.62
N ALA A 243 17.87 4.48 -15.37
CA ALA A 243 18.02 4.35 -16.81
C ALA A 243 16.73 4.70 -17.60
N SER A 244 15.59 4.88 -16.92
CA SER A 244 14.36 5.34 -17.57
C SER A 244 14.46 6.82 -17.96
N VAL A 245 13.75 7.24 -19.02
CA VAL A 245 13.77 8.66 -19.47
C VAL A 245 13.29 9.60 -18.37
N ALA A 246 12.24 9.23 -17.64
CA ALA A 246 11.74 9.99 -16.49
C ALA A 246 12.75 10.00 -15.31
N GLY A 247 13.43 8.88 -15.06
CA GLY A 247 14.49 8.77 -14.05
C GLY A 247 15.69 9.66 -14.36
N ILE A 248 16.18 9.66 -15.61
CA ILE A 248 17.28 10.53 -16.06
C ILE A 248 16.90 12.02 -15.89
N ARG A 249 15.69 12.42 -16.29
CA ARG A 249 15.17 13.78 -16.10
C ARG A 249 15.01 14.14 -14.62
N PHE A 250 14.56 13.20 -13.78
CA PHE A 250 14.48 13.42 -12.34
C PHE A 250 15.85 13.66 -11.67
N LEU A 251 16.94 13.08 -12.19
CA LEU A 251 18.29 13.36 -11.69
C LEU A 251 18.76 14.79 -11.98
N GLU A 252 18.16 15.47 -12.96
CA GLU A 252 18.33 16.91 -13.19
C GLU A 252 17.56 17.71 -12.11
N LEU A 253 16.29 17.36 -11.83
CA LEU A 253 15.53 18.02 -10.77
C LEU A 253 16.17 17.83 -9.37
N LEU A 254 16.81 16.68 -9.15
CA LEU A 254 17.49 16.31 -7.91
C LEU A 254 18.85 17.02 -7.74
N SER A 255 19.47 17.61 -8.78
CA SER A 255 20.64 18.50 -8.59
C SER A 255 20.25 19.83 -7.95
N GLU A 256 19.03 20.31 -8.21
CA GLU A 256 18.56 21.59 -7.70
C GLU A 256 17.91 21.45 -6.31
N ASP A 257 17.01 20.48 -6.11
CA ASP A 257 16.28 20.29 -4.85
C ASP A 257 16.47 18.86 -4.29
N GLU A 258 16.97 18.71 -3.06
CA GLU A 258 17.04 17.40 -2.38
C GLU A 258 15.64 16.86 -2.08
N MET A 259 14.66 17.74 -1.89
CA MET A 259 13.25 17.39 -1.73
C MET A 259 12.52 17.27 -3.08
N ALA A 260 13.22 17.09 -4.20
CA ALA A 260 12.59 16.94 -5.51
C ALA A 260 11.60 15.75 -5.56
N PHE A 261 11.93 14.63 -4.90
CA PHE A 261 11.03 13.48 -4.82
C PHE A 261 9.73 13.81 -4.06
N ASP A 262 9.85 14.38 -2.86
CA ASP A 262 8.72 14.70 -2.00
C ASP A 262 7.86 15.85 -2.56
N ASN A 263 8.44 16.81 -3.28
CA ASN A 263 7.67 17.79 -4.05
C ASN A 263 6.96 17.15 -5.25
N LEU A 264 7.60 16.25 -5.99
CA LEU A 264 7.00 15.56 -7.14
C LEU A 264 5.83 14.66 -6.68
N TYR A 265 5.93 14.05 -5.51
CA TYR A 265 4.83 13.36 -4.83
C TYR A 265 3.61 14.26 -4.63
N CYS A 266 3.80 15.49 -4.13
CA CYS A 266 2.71 16.45 -3.92
C CYS A 266 2.01 16.79 -5.25
N VAL A 267 2.79 17.03 -6.32
CA VAL A 267 2.28 17.28 -7.68
C VAL A 267 1.50 16.06 -8.19
N ALA A 268 2.04 14.85 -8.02
CA ALA A 268 1.41 13.61 -8.46
C ALA A 268 0.08 13.35 -7.75
N PHE A 269 -0.04 13.69 -6.46
CA PHE A 269 -1.29 13.52 -5.71
C PHE A 269 -2.37 14.52 -6.16
N GLN A 270 -2.03 15.81 -6.31
CA GLN A 270 -2.97 16.79 -6.88
C GLN A 270 -3.37 16.44 -8.32
N MET A 271 -2.44 15.94 -9.14
CA MET A 271 -2.75 15.46 -10.49
C MET A 271 -3.70 14.26 -10.47
N LEU A 272 -3.53 13.30 -9.55
CA LEU A 272 -4.41 12.15 -9.41
C LEU A 272 -5.84 12.57 -9.07
N ASP A 273 -6.04 13.50 -8.12
CA ASP A 273 -7.39 13.97 -7.78
C ASP A 273 -8.02 14.83 -8.88
N ALA A 274 -7.24 15.69 -9.53
CA ALA A 274 -7.71 16.46 -10.69
C ALA A 274 -8.19 15.54 -11.82
N GLN A 275 -7.46 14.45 -12.11
CA GLN A 275 -7.87 13.45 -13.10
C GLN A 275 -9.06 12.60 -12.62
N TRP A 276 -9.13 12.26 -11.33
CA TRP A 276 -10.24 11.56 -10.70
C TRP A 276 -11.56 12.32 -10.86
N LEU A 277 -11.56 13.61 -10.48
CA LEU A 277 -12.70 14.51 -10.60
C LEU A 277 -13.09 14.76 -12.06
N ALA A 278 -12.12 14.94 -12.96
CA ALA A 278 -12.38 15.12 -14.38
C ALA A 278 -13.03 13.89 -15.04
N LYS A 279 -12.61 12.68 -14.63
CA LYS A 279 -13.21 11.41 -15.07
C LYS A 279 -14.53 11.07 -14.37
N ARG A 280 -14.82 11.70 -13.22
CA ARG A 280 -15.85 11.26 -12.25
C ARG A 280 -15.65 9.79 -11.84
N ALA A 281 -14.40 9.43 -11.61
CA ALA A 281 -13.99 8.06 -11.31
C ALA A 281 -14.59 7.53 -10.00
N SER A 282 -14.77 6.22 -9.96
CA SER A 282 -15.04 5.44 -8.75
C SER A 282 -13.80 4.61 -8.37
N TYR A 283 -13.85 3.95 -7.22
CA TYR A 283 -12.82 3.02 -6.74
C TYR A 283 -12.36 2.02 -7.83
N MET A 284 -13.29 1.57 -8.68
CA MET A 284 -13.01 0.62 -9.77
C MET A 284 -12.05 1.18 -10.83
N GLU A 285 -12.08 2.49 -11.07
CA GLU A 285 -11.21 3.17 -12.05
C GLU A 285 -9.86 3.61 -11.46
N PHE A 286 -9.58 3.41 -10.16
CA PHE A 286 -8.34 3.89 -9.51
C PHE A 286 -7.06 3.48 -10.26
N ASN A 287 -7.00 2.23 -10.71
CA ASN A 287 -5.87 1.69 -11.49
C ASN A 287 -5.77 2.27 -12.91
N GLU A 288 -6.81 2.92 -13.44
CA GLU A 288 -6.74 3.71 -14.66
C GLU A 288 -6.27 5.14 -14.37
N VAL A 289 -6.82 5.78 -13.32
CA VAL A 289 -6.43 7.14 -12.92
C VAL A 289 -4.95 7.21 -12.52
N LEU A 290 -4.44 6.22 -11.78
CA LEU A 290 -3.02 6.15 -11.40
C LEU A 290 -2.09 5.98 -12.62
N LYS A 291 -2.50 5.20 -13.64
CA LYS A 291 -1.76 5.08 -14.91
C LYS A 291 -1.79 6.39 -15.71
N SER A 292 -2.96 7.02 -15.78
CA SER A 292 -3.17 8.30 -16.46
C SER A 292 -2.39 9.44 -15.76
N THR A 293 -2.23 9.37 -14.43
CA THR A 293 -1.35 10.25 -13.65
C THR A 293 0.11 10.01 -14.01
N ARG A 294 0.57 8.75 -13.97
CA ARG A 294 1.94 8.37 -14.38
C ARG A 294 2.28 8.87 -15.79
N THR A 295 1.45 8.55 -16.78
CA THR A 295 1.68 8.94 -18.19
C THR A 295 1.68 10.46 -18.40
N GLN A 296 0.98 11.23 -17.56
CA GLN A 296 1.03 12.68 -17.62
C GLN A 296 2.30 13.24 -16.95
N LEU A 297 2.75 12.68 -15.83
CA LEU A 297 4.05 13.01 -15.21
C LEU A 297 5.22 12.66 -16.14
N GLU A 298 5.19 11.49 -16.79
CA GLU A 298 6.20 11.08 -17.79
C GLU A 298 6.29 12.06 -18.99
N ARG A 299 5.21 12.79 -19.31
CA ARG A 299 5.21 13.84 -20.33
C ARG A 299 5.73 15.17 -19.81
N GLU A 300 5.31 15.59 -18.61
CA GLU A 300 5.75 16.86 -18.03
C GLU A 300 7.23 16.85 -17.65
N LEU A 301 7.76 15.71 -17.18
CA LEU A 301 9.20 15.48 -16.98
C LEU A 301 10.00 15.44 -18.29
N ALA A 302 9.36 15.24 -19.45
CA ALA A 302 10.03 15.18 -20.75
C ALA A 302 10.14 16.54 -21.47
N LEU A 303 9.53 17.60 -20.91
CA LEU A 303 9.63 18.98 -21.43
C LEU A 303 11.07 19.48 -21.33
N GLU A 304 11.51 20.29 -22.31
CA GLU A 304 12.90 20.76 -22.38
C GLU A 304 13.21 21.89 -21.40
N ASP A 305 12.21 22.68 -21.01
CA ASP A 305 12.33 23.86 -20.13
C ASP A 305 12.12 23.57 -18.63
N VAL A 306 12.00 22.30 -18.22
CA VAL A 306 11.76 21.91 -16.81
C VAL A 306 13.07 21.57 -16.12
N SER A 307 13.57 22.48 -15.28
CA SER A 307 14.78 22.32 -14.47
C SER A 307 14.48 21.98 -13.00
N SER A 308 13.25 22.30 -12.54
CA SER A 308 12.79 22.05 -11.18
C SER A 308 11.33 21.59 -11.16
N VAL A 309 10.94 20.90 -10.08
CA VAL A 309 9.55 20.42 -9.87
C VAL A 309 8.51 21.56 -9.91
N LYS A 310 8.93 22.80 -9.68
CA LYS A 310 8.07 24.00 -9.69
C LYS A 310 7.68 24.47 -11.09
N GLU A 311 8.39 24.00 -12.12
CA GLU A 311 8.18 24.35 -13.53
C GLU A 311 7.30 23.33 -14.26
N LEU A 312 6.97 22.20 -13.62
CA LEU A 312 5.97 21.24 -14.13
C LEU A 312 4.60 21.94 -14.24
N PRO A 313 3.89 21.84 -15.38
CA PRO A 313 2.54 22.40 -15.53
C PRO A 313 1.57 22.05 -14.39
N ALA A 314 1.61 20.81 -13.89
CA ALA A 314 0.77 20.36 -12.78
C ALA A 314 1.17 20.91 -11.40
N TYR A 315 2.34 21.56 -11.24
CA TYR A 315 2.67 22.27 -9.99
C TYR A 315 1.68 23.40 -9.69
N ASN A 316 1.04 23.96 -10.72
CA ASN A 316 -0.03 24.97 -10.57
C ASN A 316 -1.32 24.43 -9.92
N LEU A 317 -1.44 23.12 -9.70
CA LEU A 317 -2.53 22.53 -8.91
C LEU A 317 -2.30 22.68 -7.39
N LEU A 318 -1.05 22.91 -6.94
CA LEU A 318 -0.70 23.00 -5.53
C LEU A 318 -1.03 24.37 -4.93
N LYS A 319 -2.07 24.39 -4.09
CA LYS A 319 -2.39 25.46 -3.14
C LYS A 319 -1.51 25.30 -1.89
N ARG A 320 -1.05 26.40 -1.29
CA ARG A 320 -0.16 26.40 -0.13
C ARG A 320 -0.92 26.67 1.15
#